data_AF-Q9L2K5-F1
#
_entry.id   AF-Q9L2K5-F1
#
_cell.length_a   1.000
_cell.length_b   1.000
_cell.length_c   1.000
_cell.angle_alpha   90.00
_cell.angle_beta   90.00
_cell.angle_gamma   90.00
#
_symmetry.space_group_name_H-M   'P 1'
#
loop_
_entity.id
_entity.type
_entity.pdbx_description
1 polymer ?
#
loop_
_entity_poly.entity_id
_entity_poly.type
_entity_poly.pdbx_seq_one_letter_code
_entity_poly.pdbx_strand_id
1 'polypeptide(L)'
;MALVDADDIADVAVHALTDDRAPNTDLVLTAPEALDHDGIAAVRTRAGGRPVVHRLLTTEELRALLASGAPPDFAALLVGLDPAIVQGTEDRTTDTV
;
A
#
# COMPACT_ATOMS: atom_id res chain seq x y z
N MET A 1 -0.50 -7.65 -0.12
CA MET A 1 0.10 -6.31 -0.18
C MET A 1 0.70 -5.96 1.18
N ALA A 2 1.98 -5.62 1.21
CA ALA A 2 2.71 -5.22 2.42
C ALA A 2 2.61 -3.69 2.62
N LEU A 3 1.71 -3.25 3.49
CA LEU A 3 1.39 -1.84 3.76
C LEU A 3 2.29 -1.24 4.85
N VAL A 4 3.45 -0.70 4.48
CA VAL A 4 4.34 -0.01 5.42
C VAL A 4 3.76 1.35 5.84
N ASP A 5 3.91 1.72 7.11
CA ASP A 5 3.52 3.04 7.61
C ASP A 5 4.49 4.13 7.12
N ALA A 6 3.97 5.33 6.90
CA ALA A 6 4.81 6.45 6.46
C ALA A 6 5.78 6.92 7.55
N ASP A 7 5.40 6.78 8.83
CA ASP A 7 6.26 7.09 9.96
C ASP A 7 7.42 6.07 10.06
N ASP A 8 7.17 4.78 9.80
CA ASP A 8 8.24 3.76 9.73
C ASP A 8 9.23 4.07 8.59
N ILE A 9 8.74 4.52 7.43
CA ILE A 9 9.60 4.99 6.33
C ILE A 9 10.44 6.19 6.77
N ALA A 10 9.84 7.15 7.48
CA ALA A 10 10.52 8.34 7.95
C ALA A 10 11.61 8.00 8.97
N ASP A 11 11.33 7.09 9.90
CA ASP A 11 12.29 6.65 10.92
C ASP A 11 13.52 5.98 10.29
N VAL A 12 13.31 5.09 9.31
CA VAL A 12 14.43 4.49 8.56
C VAL A 12 15.20 5.55 7.77
N ALA A 13 14.51 6.53 7.17
CA ALA A 13 15.17 7.61 6.46
C ALA A 13 16.02 8.49 7.38
N VAL A 14 15.57 8.77 8.61
CA VAL A 14 16.35 9.49 9.62
C VAL A 14 17.64 8.75 9.93
N HIS A 15 17.57 7.45 10.22
CA HIS A 15 18.75 6.62 10.47
C HIS A 15 19.69 6.59 9.26
N ALA A 16 19.17 6.33 8.07
CA ALA A 16 19.96 6.25 6.85
C ALA A 16 20.70 7.57 6.51
N LEU A 17 20.12 8.72 6.88
CA LEU A 17 20.68 10.05 6.60
C LEU A 17 21.59 10.59 7.71
N THR A 18 21.47 10.10 8.95
CA THR A 18 22.14 10.70 10.11
C THR A 18 23.20 9.81 10.76
N ASP A 19 23.22 8.51 10.49
CA ASP A 19 24.22 7.60 11.05
C ASP A 19 25.63 7.86 10.49
N ASP A 20 26.65 7.61 11.32
CA ASP A 20 28.08 7.79 10.97
C ASP A 20 28.49 7.02 9.70
N ARG A 21 27.79 5.93 9.38
CA ARG A 21 28.03 5.10 8.20
C ARG A 21 26.75 4.98 7.39
N ALA A 22 26.79 5.53 6.18
CA ALA A 22 25.71 5.35 5.21
C ALA A 22 25.53 3.87 4.84
N PRO A 23 24.28 3.40 4.62
CA PRO A 23 24.00 2.03 4.20
C PRO A 23 24.66 1.64 2.88
N ASN A 24 24.86 2.60 1.97
CA ASN A 24 25.45 2.42 0.63
C ASN A 24 24.82 1.24 -0.15
N THR A 25 23.52 1.03 0.05
CA THR A 25 22.73 -0.02 -0.57
C THR A 25 21.27 0.42 -0.64
N ASP A 26 20.49 -0.28 -1.44
CA ASP A 26 19.05 -0.04 -1.55
C ASP A 26 18.34 -0.62 -0.32
N LEU A 27 17.62 0.22 0.42
CA LEU A 27 16.75 -0.21 1.51
C LEU A 27 15.33 -0.41 0.96
N VAL A 28 14.85 -1.65 1.04
CA VAL A 28 13.48 -2.00 0.67
C VAL A 28 12.64 -2.07 1.94
N LEU A 29 11.71 -1.13 2.09
CA LEU A 29 10.86 -0.99 3.27
C LEU A 29 9.47 -1.56 2.98
N THR A 30 8.98 -2.42 3.85
CA THR A 30 7.68 -3.10 3.70
C THR A 30 7.07 -3.32 5.09
N ALA A 31 5.78 -3.63 5.16
CA ALA A 31 5.20 -4.16 6.40
C ALA A 31 5.69 -5.58 6.69
N PRO A 32 5.67 -6.01 7.96
CA PRO A 32 6.10 -7.36 8.36
C PRO A 32 5.22 -8.47 7.78
N GLU A 33 3.97 -8.14 7.42
CA GLU A 33 3.05 -9.07 6.77
C GLU A 33 2.40 -8.44 5.54
N ALA A 34 2.19 -9.27 4.52
CA ALA A 34 1.37 -8.93 3.38
C ALA A 34 -0.08 -9.37 3.65
N LEU A 35 -1.03 -8.46 3.42
CA LEU A 35 -2.45 -8.74 3.55
C LEU A 35 -3.14 -8.66 2.18
N ASP A 36 -4.10 -9.55 1.94
CA ASP A 36 -5.05 -9.35 0.86
C ASP A 36 -6.13 -8.33 1.26
N HIS A 37 -6.97 -7.94 0.29
CA HIS A 37 -8.01 -6.95 0.52
C HIS A 37 -9.05 -7.39 1.57
N ASP A 38 -9.28 -8.69 1.72
CA ASP A 38 -10.19 -9.25 2.72
C ASP A 38 -9.57 -9.15 4.13
N GLY A 39 -8.27 -9.43 4.25
CA GLY A 39 -7.49 -9.23 5.47
C GLY A 39 -7.48 -7.76 5.90
N ILE A 40 -7.28 -6.83 4.96
CA ILE A 40 -7.37 -5.39 5.21
C ILE A 40 -8.77 -5.02 5.72
N ALA A 41 -9.83 -5.51 5.07
CA ALA A 41 -11.21 -5.26 5.49
C ALA A 41 -11.50 -5.81 6.89
N ALA A 42 -10.95 -6.98 7.24
CA ALA A 42 -11.07 -7.57 8.57
C ALA A 42 -10.36 -6.75 9.64
N VAL A 43 -9.12 -6.28 9.39
CA VAL A 43 -8.38 -5.38 10.29
C VAL A 43 -9.17 -4.09 10.53
N ARG A 44 -9.65 -3.45 9.46
CA ARG A 44 -10.46 -2.22 9.56
C ARG A 44 -11.77 -2.44 10.32
N THR A 45 -12.43 -3.57 10.10
CA THR A 45 -13.66 -3.94 10.83
C THR A 45 -13.40 -4.06 12.32
N ARG A 46 -12.32 -4.76 12.72
CA ARG A 46 -11.95 -4.92 14.13
C ARG A 46 -11.60 -3.58 14.78
N ALA A 47 -10.83 -2.73 14.11
CA ALA A 47 -10.40 -1.45 14.65
C ALA A 47 -11.54 -0.41 14.70
N GLY A 48 -12.42 -0.39 13.70
CA GLY A 48 -13.47 0.63 13.54
C GLY A 48 -14.85 0.25 14.06
N GLY A 49 -15.05 -1.02 14.50
CA GLY A 49 -16.31 -1.52 15.04
C GLY A 49 -17.49 -1.58 14.06
N ARG A 50 -17.26 -1.29 12.77
CA ARG A 50 -18.26 -1.33 11.70
C ARG A 50 -17.84 -2.33 10.63
N PRO A 51 -18.76 -3.17 10.11
CA PRO A 51 -18.44 -4.11 9.04
C PRO A 51 -17.89 -3.38 7.82
N VAL A 52 -16.69 -3.77 7.39
CA VAL A 52 -16.06 -3.37 6.14
C VAL A 52 -15.91 -4.63 5.30
N VAL A 53 -16.33 -4.56 4.04
CA VAL A 53 -16.21 -5.66 3.08
C VAL A 53 -15.45 -5.17 1.85
N HIS A 54 -14.58 -6.02 1.33
CA HIS A 54 -13.96 -5.81 0.04
C HIS A 54 -14.95 -6.18 -1.07
N ARG A 55 -15.03 -5.33 -2.10
CA ARG A 55 -15.83 -5.57 -3.30
C ARG A 55 -14.92 -5.56 -4.50
N LEU A 56 -14.93 -6.65 -5.24
CA LEU A 56 -14.27 -6.74 -6.53
C LEU A 56 -15.00 -5.83 -7.52
N LEU A 57 -14.24 -4.95 -8.16
CA LEU A 57 -14.71 -4.05 -9.21
C LEU A 57 -14.02 -4.42 -10.52
N THR A 58 -14.73 -4.25 -11.62
CA THR A 58 -14.09 -4.20 -12.93
C THR A 58 -13.27 -2.92 -13.07
N THR A 59 -12.32 -2.91 -14.01
CA THR A 59 -11.51 -1.72 -14.32
C THR A 59 -12.37 -0.50 -14.68
N GLU A 60 -13.50 -0.70 -15.36
CA GLU A 60 -14.43 0.38 -15.73
C GLU A 60 -15.18 0.92 -14.50
N GLU A 61 -15.64 0.03 -13.62
CA GLU A 61 -16.29 0.43 -12.37
C GLU A 61 -15.32 1.19 -11.44
N LEU A 62 -14.06 0.73 -11.34
CA LEU A 62 -13.02 1.43 -10.57
C LEU A 62 -12.75 2.82 -11.15
N ARG A 63 -12.64 2.92 -12.49
CA ARG A 63 -12.44 4.21 -13.18
C ARG A 63 -13.59 5.16 -12.92
N ALA A 64 -14.83 4.70 -13.07
CA ALA A 64 -16.02 5.51 -12.83
C ALA A 64 -16.10 5.97 -11.37
N LEU A 65 -15.75 5.11 -10.42
CA LEU A 65 -15.68 5.44 -8.99
C LEU A 65 -14.65 6.55 -8.74
N LEU A 66 -13.43 6.40 -9.24
CA LEU A 66 -12.35 7.37 -9.00
C LEU A 66 -12.60 8.71 -9.71
N ALA A 67 -13.23 8.70 -10.89
CA ALA A 67 -13.59 9.92 -11.61
C ALA A 67 -14.57 10.82 -10.84
N SER A 68 -15.28 10.28 -9.84
CA SER A 68 -16.17 11.06 -8.99
C SER A 68 -15.45 11.87 -7.89
N GLY A 69 -14.19 11.54 -7.60
CA GLY A 69 -13.44 12.11 -6.47
C GLY A 69 -12.02 12.56 -6.78
N ALA A 70 -11.52 12.29 -7.99
CA ALA A 70 -10.15 12.62 -8.39
C ALA A 70 -10.09 13.23 -9.80
N PRO A 71 -9.09 14.07 -10.11
CA PRO A 71 -8.86 14.55 -11.47
C PRO A 71 -8.69 13.39 -12.46
N PRO A 72 -9.16 13.51 -13.72
CA PRO A 72 -9.17 12.41 -14.69
C PRO A 72 -7.82 11.71 -14.86
N ASP A 73 -6.74 12.47 -14.97
CA ASP A 73 -5.39 11.93 -15.18
C ASP A 73 -4.90 11.14 -13.96
N PHE A 74 -5.26 11.59 -12.76
CA PHE A 74 -4.91 10.91 -11.52
C PHE A 74 -5.74 9.63 -11.33
N ALA A 75 -7.03 9.67 -11.65
CA ALA A 75 -7.88 8.47 -11.66
C ALA A 75 -7.37 7.42 -12.67
N ALA A 76 -6.96 7.86 -13.86
CA ALA A 76 -6.38 6.97 -14.87
C ALA A 76 -5.07 6.33 -14.41
N LEU A 77 -4.20 7.11 -13.74
CA LEU A 77 -2.97 6.58 -13.12
C LEU A 77 -3.29 5.48 -12.11
N LEU A 78 -4.19 5.73 -11.16
CA LEU A 78 -4.55 4.76 -10.12
C LEU A 78 -5.15 3.47 -10.70
N VAL A 79 -6.04 3.58 -11.70
CA VAL A 79 -6.59 2.41 -12.41
C VAL A 79 -5.49 1.62 -13.12
N GLY A 80 -4.45 2.30 -13.62
CA GLY A 80 -3.31 1.66 -14.28
C GLY A 80 -2.40 0.85 -13.35
N LEU A 81 -2.40 1.11 -12.04
CA LEU A 81 -1.61 0.38 -11.05
C LEU A 81 -2.28 -0.94 -10.62
N ASP A 82 -3.60 -1.00 -10.68
CA ASP A 82 -4.42 -2.11 -10.17
C ASP A 82 -4.02 -3.50 -10.72
N PRO A 83 -3.69 -3.68 -12.02
CA PRO A 83 -3.26 -4.98 -12.53
C PRO A 83 -2.01 -5.53 -11.83
N ALA A 84 -1.04 -4.67 -11.49
CA ALA A 84 0.19 -5.11 -10.83
C ALA A 84 -0.08 -5.58 -9.39
N ILE A 85 -1.01 -4.93 -8.70
CA ILE A 85 -1.48 -5.29 -7.37
C ILE A 85 -2.17 -6.67 -7.42
N VAL A 86 -3.05 -6.90 -8.38
CA VAL A 86 -3.74 -8.19 -8.58
C VAL A 86 -2.74 -9.33 -8.86
N GLN A 87 -1.61 -9.05 -9.50
CA GLN A 87 -0.55 -10.04 -9.72
C GLN A 87 0.37 -10.25 -8.49
N GLY A 88 0.08 -9.63 -7.34
CA GLY A 88 0.84 -9.81 -6.10
C GLY A 88 2.20 -9.10 -6.10
N THR A 89 2.42 -8.14 -7.00
CA THR A 89 3.70 -7.40 -7.09
C THR A 89 4.07 -6.72 -5.76
N GLU A 90 3.07 -6.39 -4.94
CA GLU A 90 3.23 -5.70 -3.66
C GLU A 90 3.20 -6.65 -2.45
N ASP A 91 3.25 -7.97 -2.65
CA ASP A 91 3.16 -8.97 -1.57
C ASP A 91 4.53 -9.28 -0.94
N ARG A 92 5.60 -8.71 -1.47
CA ARG A 92 6.95 -8.88 -0.92
C ARG A 92 7.05 -8.21 0.45
N THR A 93 7.56 -8.94 1.43
CA THR A 93 7.95 -8.43 2.75
C THR A 93 9.48 -8.46 2.93
N THR A 94 9.97 -7.67 3.88
CA THR A 94 11.37 -7.47 4.27
C THR A 94 11.45 -7.14 5.75
N ASP A 95 12.61 -7.39 6.38
CA ASP A 95 12.84 -7.15 7.81
C ASP A 95 13.64 -5.84 8.04
N THR A 96 13.48 -4.85 7.16
CA THR A 96 14.30 -3.61 7.16
C THR A 96 13.83 -2.57 8.19
N VAL A 97 12.58 -2.69 8.66
CA VAL A 97 11.94 -1.84 9.68
C VAL A 97 11.93 -2.53 11.03
#